data_AF-A0A6V7KX23-F1
#
_entry.id   AF-A0A6V7KX23-F1
#
_cell.length_a   1.000
_cell.length_b   1.000
_cell.length_c   1.000
_cell.angle_alpha   90.00
_cell.angle_beta   90.00
_cell.angle_gamma   90.00
#
_symmetry.space_group_name_H-M   'P 1'
#
loop_
_entity.id
_entity.type
_entity.pdbx_description
1 polymer ?
#
loop_
_entity_poly.entity_id
_entity_poly.type
_entity_poly.pdbx_seq_one_letter_code
_entity_poly.pdbx_strand_id
1 'polypeptide(L)' 'SLEPWKRSEKSAERGTTVELPCILKSPKCGGLHSIKWYRDAQRIFMFSETTGATSGNNDIVG' A
#
# COMPACT_ATOMS: atom_id res chain seq x y z
N SER A 1 -22.18 -5.41 -6.12
CA SER A 1 -21.42 -4.33 -5.46
C SER A 1 -20.29 -3.88 -6.38
N LEU A 2 -20.30 -2.62 -6.85
CA LEU A 2 -19.43 -2.05 -7.90
C LEU A 2 -18.22 -1.29 -7.33
N GLU A 3 -17.68 -1.73 -6.20
CA GLU A 3 -16.57 -1.04 -5.53
C GLU A 3 -15.25 -1.74 -5.86
N PRO A 4 -14.36 -1.15 -6.69
CA PRO A 4 -13.15 -1.81 -7.20
C PRO A 4 -12.20 -2.28 -6.09
N TRP A 5 -12.17 -1.58 -4.96
CA TRP A 5 -11.34 -1.93 -3.79
C TRP A 5 -11.86 -3.13 -3.01
N LYS A 6 -13.09 -3.61 -3.26
CA LYS A 6 -13.55 -4.90 -2.73
C LYS A 6 -13.04 -6.08 -3.57
N ARG A 7 -12.47 -5.83 -4.76
CA ARG A 7 -11.81 -6.83 -5.62
C ARG A 7 -10.28 -6.88 -5.46
N SER A 8 -9.72 -6.10 -4.54
CA SER A 8 -8.26 -6.07 -4.32
C SER A 8 -7.75 -7.21 -3.45
N GLU A 9 -8.62 -8.13 -3.00
CA GLU A 9 -8.16 -9.39 -2.40
C GLU A 9 -7.30 -10.17 -3.41
N LYS A 10 -6.22 -10.77 -2.91
CA LYS A 10 -5.27 -11.56 -3.68
C LYS A 10 -4.92 -12.81 -2.87
N SER A 11 -4.92 -13.94 -3.55
CA SER A 11 -4.47 -15.22 -3.00
C SER A 11 -3.18 -15.61 -3.70
N ALA A 12 -2.26 -16.18 -2.95
CA ALA A 12 -1.01 -16.72 -3.47
C ALA A 12 -0.65 -18.00 -2.73
N GLU A 13 0.14 -18.85 -3.38
CA GLU A 13 0.65 -20.06 -2.76
C GLU A 13 1.70 -19.73 -1.70
N ARG A 14 1.76 -20.55 -0.65
CA ARG A 14 2.72 -20.36 0.44
C ARG A 14 4.14 -20.40 -0.11
N GLY A 15 4.94 -19.38 0.22
CA GLY A 15 6.33 -19.25 -0.22
C GLY A 15 6.51 -18.53 -1.56
N THR A 16 5.43 -18.10 -2.19
CA THR A 16 5.46 -17.28 -3.41
C THR A 16 5.22 -15.80 -3.09
N THR A 17 5.61 -14.93 -4.03
CA THR A 17 5.37 -13.49 -3.95
C THR A 17 3.98 -13.16 -4.47
N VAL A 18 3.28 -12.24 -3.81
CA VAL A 18 1.99 -11.70 -4.26
C VAL A 18 2.09 -10.21 -4.50
N GLU A 19 1.54 -9.74 -5.61
CA GLU A 19 1.40 -8.32 -5.90
C GLU A 19 0.07 -7.79 -5.37
N LEU A 20 0.13 -6.80 -4.48
CA LEU A 20 -1.04 -6.13 -3.94
C LEU A 20 -1.23 -4.78 -4.64
N PRO A 21 -2.25 -4.60 -5.49
CA PRO A 21 -2.47 -3.33 -6.18
C PRO A 21 -3.03 -2.26 -5.22
N CYS A 22 -2.48 -1.05 -5.27
CA CYS A 22 -3.06 0.11 -4.62
C CYS A 22 -3.99 0.85 -5.60
N ILE A 23 -5.31 0.72 -5.43
CA ILE A 23 -6.28 1.42 -6.28
C ILE A 23 -6.56 2.81 -5.71
N LEU A 24 -6.04 3.84 -6.39
CA LEU A 24 -6.24 5.24 -6.01
C LEU A 24 -7.64 5.74 -6.35
N LYS A 25 -8.20 6.61 -5.51
CA LYS A 25 -9.50 7.26 -5.72
C LYS A 25 -9.32 8.69 -6.27
N SER A 26 -8.60 8.83 -7.38
CA SER A 26 -8.30 10.11 -8.04
C SER A 26 -9.41 10.49 -9.03
N PRO A 27 -10.50 11.11 -8.54
CA PRO A 27 -10.46 12.58 -8.56
C PRO A 27 -10.95 13.22 -7.26
N LYS A 28 -11.20 12.44 -6.19
CA LYS A 28 -11.77 12.99 -4.94
C LYS A 28 -10.72 13.62 -4.01
N CYS A 29 -9.45 13.29 -4.22
CA CYS A 29 -8.33 13.75 -3.41
C CYS A 29 -7.40 14.51 -4.35
N GLY A 30 -7.16 15.80 -4.12
CA GLY A 30 -6.40 16.72 -5.00
C GLY A 30 -4.90 16.41 -5.14
N GLY A 31 -4.53 15.13 -5.30
CA GLY A 31 -3.17 14.61 -5.37
C GLY A 31 -3.00 13.35 -4.53
N LEU A 32 -1.90 12.61 -4.79
CA LEU A 32 -1.50 11.48 -3.99
C LEU A 32 -0.56 11.96 -2.88
N HIS A 33 -0.98 11.92 -1.62
CA HIS A 33 -0.07 12.30 -0.54
C HIS A 33 0.94 11.18 -0.21
N SER A 34 0.43 9.98 0.07
CA SER A 34 1.25 8.84 0.47
C SER A 34 0.52 7.51 0.25
N ILE A 35 1.27 6.44 0.00
CA ILE A 35 0.78 5.04 0.01
C ILE A 35 1.35 4.36 1.25
N LYS A 36 0.51 3.70 2.05
CA LYS A 36 0.94 2.99 3.26
C LYS A 36 0.38 1.57 3.25
N TRP A 37 1.23 0.59 3.49
CA TRP A 37 0.84 -0.80 3.66
C TRP A 37 0.96 -1.20 5.12
N TYR A 38 -0.06 -1.90 5.60
CA TYR A 38 -0.15 -2.40 6.96
C TYR A 38 -0.34 -3.91 6.94
N ARG A 39 0.26 -4.58 7.91
CA ARG A 39 -0.11 -5.92 8.33
C ARG A 39 -0.74 -5.77 9.72
N ASP A 40 -2.03 -6.05 9.82
CA ASP A 40 -2.83 -5.75 11.00
C ASP A 40 -2.70 -4.27 11.39
N ALA A 41 -2.20 -3.96 12.58
CA ALA A 41 -1.95 -2.59 13.04
C ALA A 41 -0.55 -2.05 12.70
N GLN A 42 0.38 -2.89 12.22
CA GLN A 42 1.77 -2.51 11.98
C GLN A 42 1.99 -2.02 10.54
N ARG A 43 2.54 -0.82 10.38
CA ARG A 43 2.95 -0.29 9.07
C ARG A 43 4.21 -1.01 8.61
N ILE A 44 4.17 -1.63 7.44
CA ILE A 44 5.31 -2.38 6.87
C ILE A 44 6.00 -1.64 5.72
N PHE A 45 5.29 -0.71 5.08
CA PHE A 45 5.83 0.12 3.99
C PHE A 45 5.09 1.46 3.91
N MET A 46 5.81 2.50 3.50
CA MET A 46 5.29 3.81 3.17
C MET A 46 6.02 4.40 1.96
N PHE A 47 5.27 4.97 1.03
CA PHE A 47 5.75 5.86 -0.03
C PHE A 47 5.11 7.23 0.17
N SER A 48 5.89 8.29 -0.03
CA SER A 48 5.45 9.69 0.02
C SER A 48 5.79 10.38 -1.30
N GLU A 49 4.78 10.91 -1.99
CA GLU A 49 4.98 11.63 -3.25
C GLU A 49 5.73 12.94 -3.01
N THR A 50 5.39 13.65 -1.93
CA THR A 50 5.96 14.97 -1.59
C THR A 50 7.47 14.92 -1.33
N THR A 51 7.97 13.83 -0.75
CA THR A 51 9.38 13.70 -0.39
C THR A 51 10.14 12.76 -1.33
N GLY A 52 9.45 12.11 -2.27
CA GLY A 52 10.02 11.05 -3.11
C GLY A 52 10.62 9.88 -2.31
N ALA A 53 10.22 9.72 -1.04
CA ALA A 53 10.87 8.81 -0.11
C ALA A 53 10.03 7.54 0.12
N THR A 54 10.72 6.42 0.26
CA THR A 54 10.18 5.14 0.71
C THR A 54 10.73 4.79 2.08
N SER A 55 9.89 4.32 2.99
CA SER A 55 10.29 3.80 4.30
C SER A 55 9.62 2.45 4.57
N GLY A 56 10.41 1.41 4.83
CA GLY A 56 9.98 0.06 5.15
C GLY A 56 10.27 -0.33 6.61
N ASN A 57 9.80 -1.52 7.00
CA ASN A 57 10.02 -2.06 8.35
C ASN A 57 11.53 -2.23 8.70
N ASN A 58 12.39 -2.35 7.69
CA ASN A 58 13.85 -2.45 7.86
C ASN A 58 14.52 -1.12 8.21
N ASP A 59 13.80 0.00 8.09
CA ASP A 59 14.33 1.34 8.39
C ASP A 59 14.06 1.77 9.85
N ILE A 60 13.47 0.88 10.67
CA ILE A 60 13.17 1.11 12.09
C ILE A 60 14.29 0.58 13.02
N VAL A 61 15.34 -0.01 12.47
CA VAL A 61 16.54 -0.36 13.26
C VAL A 61 17.56 0.77 13.13
N GLY A 62 17.45 1.75 14.02
CA GLY A 62 18.44 2.79 14.28
C GLY A 62 18.55 3.01 15.78
#